data_AF-A0A1W6WWU3-F1
#
_entry.id   AF-A0A1W6WWU3-F1
#
_cell.length_a   1.000
_cell.length_b   1.000
_cell.length_c   1.000
_cell.angle_alpha   90.00
_cell.angle_beta   90.00
_cell.angle_gamma   90.00
#
_symmetry.space_group_name_H-M   'P 1'
#
loop_
_entity.id
_entity.type
_entity.pdbx_description
1 polymer ?
#
loop_
_entity_poly.entity_id
_entity_poly.type
_entity_poly.pdbx_seq_one_letter_code
_entity_poly.pdbx_strand_id
1 'polypeptide(L)' 'MKKFNEMIANHPHLESVLVPIGDGMTISKVKK' A
#
# COMPACT_ATOMS: atom_id res chain seq x y z
N MET A 1 -6.18 6.62 -7.57
CA MET A 1 -4.86 6.44 -6.95
C MET A 1 -4.80 6.97 -5.51
N LYS A 2 -4.99 8.27 -5.24
CA LYS A 2 -4.85 8.83 -3.87
C LYS A 2 -5.72 8.18 -2.78
N LYS A 3 -7.04 8.06 -3.02
CA LYS A 3 -7.98 7.40 -2.08
C LYS A 3 -7.63 5.94 -1.78
N PHE A 4 -7.08 5.23 -2.77
CA PHE A 4 -6.68 3.83 -2.63
C PHE A 4 -5.40 3.70 -1.79
N ASN A 5 -4.43 4.60 -2.01
CA ASN A 5 -3.22 4.65 -1.20
C ASN A 5 -3.53 5.01 0.25
N GLU A 6 -4.45 5.95 0.49
CA GLU A 6 -4.93 6.30 1.83
C GLU A 6 -5.67 5.13 2.50
N MET A 7 -6.49 4.39 1.76
CA MET A 7 -7.17 3.20 2.27
C MET A 7 -6.19 2.12 2.71
N ILE A 8 -5.20 1.81 1.87
CA ILE A 8 -4.23 0.76 2.13
C ILE A 8 -3.25 1.15 3.25
N ALA A 9 -2.81 2.41 3.29
CA ALA A 9 -1.94 2.91 4.33
C ALA A 9 -2.58 2.83 5.74
N ASN A 10 -3.91 2.97 5.81
CA ASN A 10 -4.67 2.91 7.07
C ASN A 10 -5.28 1.53 7.36
N HIS A 11 -5.06 0.53 6.50
CA HIS A 11 -5.75 -0.75 6.63
C HIS A 11 -5.14 -1.60 7.77
N PRO A 12 -5.92 -2.01 8.79
CA PRO A 12 -5.38 -2.60 10.03
C PRO A 12 -4.68 -3.95 9.82
N HIS A 13 -5.10 -4.70 8.79
CA HIS A 13 -4.55 -6.03 8.47
C HIS A 13 -3.51 -6.03 7.36
N LEU A 14 -3.15 -4.87 6.80
CA LEU A 14 -2.15 -4.79 5.73
C LEU A 14 -0.92 -4.03 6.21
N GLU A 15 0.24 -4.54 5.84
CA GLU A 15 1.48 -3.79 5.87
C GLU A 15 1.84 -3.45 4.43
N SER A 16 1.94 -2.15 4.13
CA SER A 16 2.11 -1.71 2.75
C SER A 16 3.25 -0.73 2.61
N VAL A 17 4.02 -0.89 1.53
CA VAL A 17 5.18 -0.07 1.21
C VAL A 17 5.04 0.44 -0.22
N LEU A 18 5.23 1.75 -0.40
CA LEU A 18 5.32 2.37 -1.71
C LEU A 18 6.76 2.29 -2.20
N VAL A 19 6.95 1.70 -3.38
CA VAL A 19 8.25 1.55 -4.03
C VAL A 19 8.27 2.40 -5.30
N PRO A 20 9.20 3.36 -5.45
CA PRO A 20 9.24 4.27 -6.60
C PRO A 20 9.90 3.59 -7.82
N ILE A 21 9.29 2.53 -8.32
CA ILE A 21 9.68 1.83 -9.55
C ILE A 21 8.57 2.05 -10.58
N GLY A 22 8.94 2.48 -11.80
CA GLY A 22 7.98 2.84 -12.85
C GLY A 22 7.04 3.95 -12.41
N ASP A 23 5.74 3.76 -12.61
CA ASP A 23 4.68 4.71 -12.19
C ASP A 23 4.38 4.70 -10.67
N GLY A 24 5.22 4.00 -9.89
CA GLY A 24 5.03 3.77 -8.46
C GLY A 24 4.28 2.47 -8.21
N MET A 25 4.93 1.55 -7.50
CA MET A 25 4.38 0.24 -7.18
C MET A 25 4.12 0.14 -5.67
N THR A 26 2.90 -0.23 -5.28
CA THR A 26 2.56 -0.50 -3.88
C THR A 26 2.63 -2.00 -3.63
N ILE A 27 3.46 -2.41 -2.68
CA ILE A 27 3.52 -3.81 -2.21
C ILE A 27 2.75 -3.88 -0.89
N SER A 28 1.80 -4.79 -0.77
CA SER A 28 1.01 -5.01 0.44
C SER A 28 1.10 -6.46 0.90
N LYS A 29 1.38 -6.67 2.18
CA LYS A 29 1.43 -7.99 2.83
C LYS A 29 0.32 -8.08 3.87
N VAL A 30 -0.41 -9.20 3.87
CA VAL A 30 -1.42 -9.49 4.90
C VAL A 30 -0.71 -9.86 6.19
N LYS A 31 -0.99 -9.12 7.27
CA LYS A 31 -0.58 -9.46 8.63
C LYS A 31 -1.44 -10.64 9.09
N LYS A 32 -0.81 -11.71 9.58
CA LYS A 32 -1.51 -12.82 10.26
C LYS A 32 -1.93 -12.39 11.65
#